data_AF-A0A7W4EA08-F1
#
_entry.id   AF-A0A7W4EA08-F1
#
_cell.length_a   1.000
_cell.length_b   1.000
_cell.length_c   1.000
_cell.angle_alpha   90.00
_cell.angle_beta   90.00
_cell.angle_gamma   90.00
#
_symmetry.space_group_name_H-M   'P 1'
#
loop_
_entity.id
_entity.type
_entity.pdbx_description
1 polymer ?
#
loop_
_entity_poly.entity_id
_entity_poly.type
_entity_poly.pdbx_seq_one_letter_code
_entity_poly.pdbx_strand_id
1 'polypeptide(L)'
;MIRVSEISTIRSELDASGAQNIVLYGPQCAGKTTLANKLLEFKYISLGQTIRSYADDSPLKQQADHLIRQAKPLPPELGLQFIASSVKDNLSDGRRMLIDGYPRKADEYITISEWLDIEGLPAIDMFVEVTAKRSILLARYAARGKRGVENREFFDLRYRQYMKFREYIGSLATRQIVYDTSEIA
;
A
#
# COMPACT_ATOMS: atom_id res chain seq x y z
N MET A 1 12.38 -0.27 -16.74
CA MET A 1 12.99 -0.76 -15.49
C MET A 1 13.34 0.45 -14.62
N ILE A 2 12.98 0.48 -13.33
CA ILE A 2 13.33 1.59 -12.43
C ILE A 2 14.85 1.77 -12.36
N ARG A 3 15.35 2.99 -12.61
CA ARG A 3 16.78 3.30 -12.65
C ARG A 3 17.40 3.17 -11.26
N VAL A 4 18.58 2.55 -11.18
CA VAL A 4 19.31 2.32 -9.91
C VAL A 4 19.49 3.61 -9.11
N SER A 5 19.77 4.74 -9.79
CA SER A 5 19.95 6.05 -9.17
C SER A 5 18.70 6.58 -8.45
N GLU A 6 17.50 6.30 -8.96
CA GLU A 6 16.24 6.75 -8.34
C GLU A 6 15.94 5.97 -7.05
N ILE A 7 16.28 4.68 -7.04
CA ILE A 7 16.15 3.84 -5.83
C ILE A 7 17.13 4.28 -4.76
N SER A 8 18.37 4.62 -5.14
CA SER A 8 19.34 5.12 -4.16
C SER A 8 18.87 6.41 -3.52
N THR A 9 18.26 7.34 -4.28
CA THR A 9 17.73 8.59 -3.73
C THR A 9 16.64 8.32 -2.69
N ILE A 10 15.63 7.51 -3.04
CA ILE A 10 14.55 7.18 -2.09
C ILE A 10 15.09 6.46 -0.86
N ARG A 11 15.98 5.49 -1.05
CA ARG A 11 16.58 4.79 0.09
C ARG A 11 17.29 5.76 1.02
N SER A 12 18.10 6.66 0.48
CA SER A 12 18.79 7.68 1.27
C SER A 12 17.82 8.61 2.01
N GLU A 13 16.73 9.05 1.39
CA GLU A 13 15.71 9.86 2.05
C GLU A 13 14.99 9.08 3.17
N LEU A 14 14.63 7.83 2.92
CA LEU A 14 14.01 6.94 3.91
C LEU A 14 14.93 6.68 5.09
N ASP A 15 16.22 6.45 4.85
CA ASP A 15 17.23 6.24 5.89
C ASP A 15 17.47 7.52 6.70
N ALA A 16 17.64 8.67 6.04
CA ALA A 16 17.82 9.96 6.70
C ALA A 16 16.61 10.36 7.56
N SER A 17 15.42 9.89 7.21
CA SER A 17 14.20 10.17 7.98
C SER A 17 14.11 9.39 9.29
N GLY A 18 14.84 8.27 9.42
CA GLY A 18 14.68 7.34 10.54
C GLY A 18 13.31 6.67 10.63
N ALA A 19 12.48 6.74 9.57
CA ALA A 19 11.12 6.20 9.59
C ALA A 19 11.11 4.67 9.73
N GLN A 20 10.18 4.19 10.55
CA GLN A 20 10.04 2.78 10.90
C GLN A 20 8.72 2.18 10.44
N ASN A 21 7.63 2.93 10.38
CA ASN A 21 6.32 2.40 10.02
C ASN A 21 5.78 3.14 8.80
N ILE A 22 6.14 2.63 7.63
CA ILE A 22 5.97 3.33 6.36
C ILE A 22 4.83 2.71 5.57
N VAL A 23 3.93 3.55 5.07
CA VAL A 23 2.87 3.14 4.15
C VAL A 23 3.24 3.49 2.72
N LEU A 24 3.23 2.50 1.85
CA LEU A 24 3.37 2.64 0.41
C LEU A 24 1.98 2.76 -0.24
N TYR A 25 1.68 3.90 -0.86
CA TYR A 25 0.39 4.12 -1.50
C TYR A 25 0.54 4.80 -2.87
N GLY A 26 -0.53 4.81 -3.64
CA GLY A 26 -0.55 5.37 -4.99
C GLY A 26 -1.40 4.56 -5.97
N PRO A 27 -1.59 5.04 -7.20
CA PRO A 27 -2.47 4.42 -8.17
C PRO A 27 -1.93 3.06 -8.64
N GLN A 28 -2.82 2.25 -9.23
CA GLN A 28 -2.41 1.02 -9.90
C GLN A 28 -1.48 1.33 -11.07
N CYS A 29 -0.53 0.42 -11.35
CA CYS A 29 0.50 0.58 -12.39
C CYS A 29 1.53 1.69 -12.14
N ALA A 30 1.61 2.25 -10.93
CA ALA A 30 2.65 3.22 -10.57
C ALA A 30 4.02 2.59 -10.25
N GLY A 31 4.12 1.26 -10.09
CA GLY A 31 5.39 0.60 -9.78
C GLY A 31 5.68 0.37 -8.29
N LYS A 32 4.67 0.51 -7.42
CA LYS A 32 4.77 0.23 -5.97
C LYS A 32 5.50 -1.06 -5.62
N THR A 33 5.03 -2.21 -6.12
CA THR A 33 5.66 -3.51 -5.85
C THR A 33 7.10 -3.57 -6.37
N THR A 34 7.39 -2.90 -7.49
CA THR A 34 8.76 -2.81 -8.02
C THR A 34 9.67 -2.01 -7.10
N LEU A 35 9.19 -0.91 -6.51
CA LEU A 35 9.93 -0.17 -5.50
C LEU A 35 10.11 -1.00 -4.22
N ALA A 36 9.04 -1.60 -3.71
CA ALA A 36 9.07 -2.42 -2.49
C ALA A 36 10.08 -3.57 -2.57
N ASN A 37 10.12 -4.29 -3.70
CA ASN A 37 11.08 -5.37 -3.93
C ASN A 37 12.55 -4.91 -3.98
N LYS A 38 12.80 -3.60 -4.08
CA LYS A 38 14.13 -3.01 -4.09
C LYS A 38 14.52 -2.39 -2.75
N LEU A 39 13.55 -2.18 -1.85
CA LEU A 39 13.74 -1.69 -0.49
C LEU A 39 13.85 -2.87 0.49
N LEU A 40 14.87 -3.71 0.30
CA LEU A 40 15.06 -4.99 1.00
C LEU A 40 15.33 -4.84 2.50
N GLU A 41 15.75 -3.65 2.92
CA GLU A 41 15.95 -3.26 4.32
C GLU A 41 14.64 -3.15 5.11
N PHE A 42 13.49 -3.08 4.42
CA PHE A 42 12.17 -3.06 5.03
C PHE A 42 11.50 -4.43 4.99
N LYS A 43 10.72 -4.72 6.03
CA LYS A 43 9.77 -5.83 6.02
C LYS A 43 8.52 -5.41 5.26
N TYR A 44 8.45 -5.89 4.02
CA TYR A 44 7.33 -5.63 3.13
C TYR A 44 6.11 -6.47 3.50
N ILE A 45 4.98 -5.81 3.78
CA ILE A 45 3.68 -6.44 3.97
C ILE A 45 2.74 -5.92 2.91
N SER A 46 2.20 -6.81 2.08
CA SER A 46 1.15 -6.46 1.12
C SER A 46 -0.16 -7.11 1.52
N LEU A 47 -1.19 -6.32 1.85
CA LEU A 47 -2.52 -6.86 2.17
C LEU A 47 -3.02 -7.82 1.08
N GLY A 48 -2.81 -7.46 -0.18
CA GLY A 48 -3.22 -8.30 -1.30
C GLY A 48 -2.45 -9.63 -1.37
N GLN A 49 -1.15 -9.64 -1.09
CA GLN A 49 -0.38 -10.89 -1.05
C GLN A 49 -0.78 -11.73 0.15
N THR A 50 -0.95 -11.10 1.32
CA THR A 50 -1.39 -11.76 2.54
C THR A 50 -2.75 -12.45 2.38
N ILE A 51 -3.76 -11.76 1.84
CA ILE A 51 -5.07 -12.39 1.57
C ILE A 51 -4.93 -13.61 0.63
N ARG A 52 -4.01 -13.56 -0.35
CA ARG A 52 -3.78 -14.68 -1.28
C ARG A 52 -2.94 -15.82 -0.70
N SER A 53 -2.15 -15.57 0.34
CA SER A 53 -1.35 -16.62 0.98
C SER A 53 -2.13 -17.43 2.00
N TYR A 54 -3.30 -16.96 2.44
CA TYR A 54 -4.20 -17.72 3.30
C TYR A 54 -4.80 -18.90 2.52
N ALA A 55 -4.99 -20.02 3.21
CA ALA A 55 -5.64 -21.20 2.65
C ALA A 55 -7.13 -20.91 2.36
N ASP A 56 -7.65 -21.45 1.25
CA ASP A 56 -9.01 -21.19 0.76
C ASP A 56 -10.12 -21.62 1.75
N ASP A 57 -9.81 -22.54 2.67
CA ASP A 57 -10.69 -23.00 3.74
C ASP A 57 -10.65 -22.09 5.00
N SER A 58 -9.74 -21.12 5.06
CA SER A 58 -9.68 -20.15 6.14
C SER A 58 -10.97 -19.33 6.22
N PRO A 59 -11.64 -19.27 7.39
CA PRO A 59 -12.85 -18.46 7.56
C PRO A 59 -12.62 -16.99 7.20
N LEU A 60 -11.45 -16.44 7.55
CA LEU A 60 -11.08 -15.06 7.26
C LEU A 60 -10.98 -14.81 5.75
N LYS A 61 -10.34 -15.74 5.04
CA LYS A 61 -10.22 -15.68 3.57
C LYS A 61 -11.58 -15.84 2.88
N GLN A 62 -12.43 -16.75 3.35
CA GLN A 62 -13.77 -16.94 2.80
C GLN A 62 -14.64 -15.69 2.93
N GLN A 63 -14.56 -14.99 4.08
CA GLN A 63 -15.24 -13.71 4.29
C GLN A 63 -14.73 -12.64 3.30
N ALA A 64 -13.41 -12.50 3.16
CA ALA A 64 -12.82 -11.56 2.21
C ALA A 64 -13.21 -11.89 0.77
N ASP A 65 -13.11 -13.15 0.36
CA ASP A 65 -13.43 -13.60 -1.00
C ASP A 65 -14.93 -13.44 -1.31
N HIS A 66 -15.81 -13.64 -0.32
CA HIS A 66 -17.24 -13.37 -0.46
C HIS A 66 -17.51 -11.89 -0.81
N LEU A 67 -16.90 -10.95 -0.09
CA LEU A 67 -17.04 -9.52 -0.36
C LEU A 67 -16.43 -9.12 -1.70
N ILE A 68 -15.25 -9.65 -2.02
CA ILE A 68 -14.56 -9.39 -3.29
C ILE A 68 -15.41 -9.86 -4.48
N ARG A 69 -15.99 -11.06 -4.41
CA ARG A 69 -16.89 -11.59 -5.47
C ARG A 69 -18.13 -10.71 -5.67
N GLN A 70 -18.61 -10.07 -4.62
CA GLN A 70 -19.74 -9.13 -4.67
C GLN A 70 -19.34 -7.70 -5.04
N ALA A 71 -18.06 -7.46 -5.36
CA ALA A 71 -17.50 -6.12 -5.57
C ALA A 71 -17.75 -5.16 -4.39
N LYS A 72 -17.93 -5.69 -3.17
CA LYS A 72 -18.07 -4.91 -1.94
C LYS A 72 -16.70 -4.55 -1.37
N PRO A 73 -16.53 -3.36 -0.78
CA PRO A 73 -15.30 -3.03 -0.07
C PRO A 73 -15.14 -3.96 1.15
N LEU A 74 -13.89 -4.29 1.49
CA LEU A 74 -13.60 -4.93 2.76
C LEU A 74 -13.86 -3.92 3.90
N PRO A 75 -14.49 -4.34 5.01
CA PRO A 75 -14.47 -3.57 6.26
C PRO A 75 -13.03 -3.27 6.69
N PRO A 76 -12.76 -2.07 7.24
CA PRO A 76 -11.43 -1.72 7.75
C PRO A 76 -10.84 -2.76 8.69
N GLU A 77 -11.62 -3.27 9.63
CA GLU A 77 -11.21 -4.22 10.67
C GLU A 77 -10.83 -5.56 10.05
N LEU A 78 -11.58 -6.00 9.02
CA LEU A 78 -11.26 -7.21 8.29
C LEU A 78 -9.90 -7.08 7.57
N GLY A 79 -9.63 -5.92 6.96
CA GLY A 79 -8.33 -5.64 6.35
C GLY A 79 -7.19 -5.67 7.36
N LEU A 80 -7.41 -5.06 8.53
CA LEU A 80 -6.44 -5.06 9.62
C LEU A 80 -6.15 -6.49 10.13
N GLN A 81 -7.17 -7.34 10.30
CA GLN A 81 -7.01 -8.72 10.77
C GLN A 81 -6.03 -9.54 9.93
N PHE A 82 -5.93 -9.29 8.62
CA PHE A 82 -4.96 -10.00 7.78
C PHE A 82 -3.51 -9.62 8.07
N ILE A 83 -3.23 -8.37 8.44
CA ILE A 83 -1.86 -7.85 8.56
C ILE A 83 -1.41 -7.63 10.00
N ALA A 84 -2.33 -7.58 10.97
CA ALA A 84 -2.09 -7.18 12.35
C ALA A 84 -0.97 -7.99 13.02
N SER A 85 -0.99 -9.33 12.90
CA SER A 85 0.05 -10.18 13.49
C SER A 85 1.43 -9.85 12.92
N SER A 86 1.55 -9.80 11.59
CA SER A 86 2.82 -9.52 10.93
C SER A 86 3.33 -8.10 11.22
N VAL A 87 2.43 -7.11 11.30
CA VAL A 87 2.80 -5.74 11.70
C VAL A 87 3.31 -5.72 13.15
N LYS A 88 2.56 -6.34 14.07
CA LYS A 88 2.91 -6.40 15.49
C LYS A 88 4.25 -7.08 15.73
N ASP A 89 4.46 -8.26 15.15
CA ASP A 89 5.69 -9.04 15.33
C ASP A 89 6.92 -8.26 14.88
N ASN A 90 6.86 -7.65 13.70
CA ASN A 90 8.00 -6.93 13.16
C ASN A 90 8.27 -5.59 13.86
N LEU A 91 7.23 -4.83 14.22
CA LEU A 91 7.40 -3.59 14.98
C LEU A 91 7.91 -3.84 16.41
N SER A 92 7.44 -4.91 17.06
CA SER A 92 7.93 -5.34 18.38
C SER A 92 9.41 -5.75 18.35
N ASP A 93 9.85 -6.34 17.24
CA ASP A 93 11.27 -6.67 16.96
C ASP A 93 12.11 -5.43 16.57
N GLY A 94 11.53 -4.23 16.55
CA GLY A 94 12.18 -2.98 16.15
C GLY A 94 12.53 -2.92 14.66
N ARG A 95 11.91 -3.77 13.82
CA ARG A 95 12.15 -3.77 12.37
C ARG A 95 11.38 -2.65 11.68
N ARG A 96 11.96 -2.13 10.60
CA ARG A 96 11.33 -1.15 9.73
C ARG A 96 10.34 -1.84 8.79
N MET A 97 9.13 -1.30 8.72
CA MET A 97 7.98 -1.82 7.99
C MET A 97 7.70 -1.02 6.72
N LEU A 98 7.28 -1.72 5.68
CA LEU A 98 6.73 -1.13 4.47
C LEU A 98 5.39 -1.80 4.14
N ILE A 99 4.28 -1.13 4.44
CA ILE A 99 2.92 -1.66 4.29
C ILE A 99 2.34 -1.18 2.94
N ASP A 100 1.86 -2.10 2.11
CA ASP A 100 1.24 -1.83 0.81
C ASP A 100 -0.19 -2.39 0.74
N GLY A 101 -1.11 -1.53 0.33
CA GLY A 101 -2.50 -1.89 0.11
C GLY A 101 -3.41 -1.78 1.34
N TYR A 102 -2.90 -1.28 2.46
CA TYR A 102 -3.66 -0.87 3.64
C TYR A 102 -2.82 0.13 4.47
N PRO A 103 -3.35 1.31 4.86
CA PRO A 103 -4.64 1.87 4.47
C PRO A 103 -4.67 2.41 3.02
N ARG A 104 -5.87 2.45 2.44
CA ARG A 104 -6.18 3.03 1.12
C ARG A 104 -7.32 4.05 1.16
N LYS A 105 -7.92 4.25 2.33
CA LYS A 105 -9.03 5.16 2.61
C LYS A 105 -8.97 5.59 4.08
N ALA A 106 -9.67 6.67 4.41
CA ALA A 106 -9.56 7.31 5.72
C ALA A 106 -10.00 6.42 6.89
N ASP A 107 -11.07 5.65 6.72
CA ASP A 107 -11.54 4.69 7.73
C ASP A 107 -10.50 3.59 8.01
N GLU A 108 -9.84 3.04 6.98
CA GLU A 108 -8.71 2.11 7.16
C GLU A 108 -7.53 2.74 7.92
N TYR A 109 -7.25 4.03 7.66
CA TYR A 109 -6.18 4.74 8.36
C TYR A 109 -6.52 4.94 9.84
N ILE A 110 -7.75 5.37 10.14
CA ILE A 110 -8.23 5.54 11.52
C ILE A 110 -8.14 4.20 12.25
N THR A 111 -8.65 3.12 11.66
CA THR A 111 -8.63 1.78 12.26
C THR A 111 -7.23 1.29 12.60
N ILE A 112 -6.24 1.43 11.69
CA ILE A 112 -4.87 1.01 12.01
C ILE A 112 -4.19 1.91 13.02
N SER A 113 -4.43 3.23 12.96
CA SER A 113 -3.85 4.17 13.91
C SER A 113 -4.35 3.92 15.33
N GLU A 114 -5.65 3.69 15.52
CA GLU A 114 -6.24 3.33 16.81
C GLU A 114 -5.70 1.99 17.32
N TRP A 115 -5.60 0.99 16.44
CA TRP A 115 -5.04 -0.31 16.81
C TRP A 115 -3.56 -0.23 17.21
N LEU A 116 -2.73 0.52 16.48
CA LEU A 116 -1.32 0.73 16.83
C LEU A 116 -1.18 1.38 18.21
N ASP A 117 -2.00 2.38 18.52
CA ASP A 117 -2.02 3.06 19.82
C ASP A 117 -2.40 2.10 20.96
N ILE A 118 -3.47 1.33 20.78
CA ILE A 118 -3.94 0.31 21.75
C ILE A 118 -2.85 -0.74 22.03
N GLU A 119 -2.11 -1.16 21.01
CA GLU A 119 -1.04 -2.15 21.13
C GLU A 119 0.28 -1.55 21.64
N GLY A 120 0.38 -0.23 21.80
CA GLY A 120 1.62 0.47 22.17
C GLY A 120 2.71 0.37 21.10
N LEU A 121 2.32 0.24 19.83
CA LEU A 121 3.23 0.11 18.69
C LEU A 121 3.52 1.47 18.04
N PRO A 122 4.67 1.63 17.35
CA PRO A 122 4.98 2.85 16.61
C PRO A 122 3.87 3.21 15.61
N ALA A 123 3.38 4.45 15.69
CA ALA A 123 2.43 5.01 14.74
C ALA A 123 2.99 5.04 13.31
N ILE A 124 2.12 5.11 12.30
CA ILE A 124 2.53 5.36 10.91
C ILE A 124 3.22 6.72 10.86
N ASP A 125 4.52 6.72 10.57
CA ASP A 125 5.37 7.90 10.68
C ASP A 125 5.81 8.46 9.33
N MET A 126 5.45 7.75 8.24
CA MET A 126 5.70 8.18 6.87
C MET A 126 4.74 7.55 5.84
N PHE A 127 4.37 8.36 4.85
CA PHE A 127 3.74 7.91 3.61
C PHE A 127 4.68 8.07 2.41
N VAL A 128 4.83 7.02 1.61
CA VAL A 128 5.52 7.07 0.32
C VAL A 128 4.47 6.96 -0.78
N GLU A 129 4.23 8.08 -1.46
CA GLU A 129 3.35 8.15 -2.63
C GLU A 129 4.15 7.71 -3.86
N VAL A 130 3.83 6.54 -4.43
CA VAL A 130 4.37 6.14 -5.73
C VAL A 130 3.34 6.45 -6.80
N THR A 131 3.65 7.40 -7.68
CA THR A 131 2.70 7.93 -8.66
C THR A 131 3.29 8.03 -10.06
N ALA A 132 2.46 8.41 -11.02
CA ALA A 132 2.86 8.83 -12.36
C ALA A 132 1.72 9.62 -13.02
N LYS A 133 2.02 10.34 -14.10
CA LYS A 133 1.05 10.94 -15.01
C LYS A 133 -0.02 9.91 -15.37
N ARG A 134 -1.29 10.30 -15.29
CA ARG A 134 -2.43 9.41 -15.55
C ARG A 134 -2.37 8.74 -16.92
N SER A 135 -1.89 9.44 -17.94
CA SER A 135 -1.68 8.89 -19.29
C SER A 135 -0.69 7.72 -19.30
N ILE A 136 0.43 7.84 -18.56
CA ILE A 136 1.42 6.77 -18.41
C ILE A 136 0.84 5.59 -17.63
N LEU A 137 0.12 5.84 -16.54
CA LEU A 137 -0.55 4.78 -15.77
C LEU A 137 -1.54 3.99 -16.63
N LEU A 138 -2.28 4.67 -17.51
CA LEU A 138 -3.21 4.05 -18.45
C LEU A 138 -2.50 3.22 -19.50
N ALA A 139 -1.41 3.72 -20.08
CA ALA A 139 -0.59 2.98 -21.04
C ALA A 139 -0.02 1.70 -20.39
N ARG A 140 0.52 1.81 -19.17
CA ARG A 140 0.99 0.65 -18.38
C ARG A 140 -0.13 -0.33 -18.06
N TYR A 141 -1.32 0.18 -17.71
CA TYR A 141 -2.47 -0.66 -17.42
C TYR A 141 -2.94 -1.45 -18.65
N ALA A 142 -2.93 -0.83 -19.83
CA ALA A 142 -3.23 -1.50 -21.09
C ALA A 142 -2.17 -2.57 -21.44
N ALA A 143 -0.88 -2.28 -21.23
CA ALA A 143 0.22 -3.19 -21.53
C ALA A 143 0.31 -4.41 -20.59
N ARG A 144 -0.12 -4.28 -19.32
CA ARG A 144 -0.02 -5.34 -18.30
C ARG A 144 -0.91 -6.56 -18.58
N GLY A 145 -1.83 -6.48 -19.52
CA GLY A 145 -2.85 -7.51 -19.77
C GLY A 145 -3.95 -7.52 -18.71
N LYS A 146 -5.13 -8.01 -19.10
CA LYS A 146 -6.34 -7.99 -18.26
C LYS A 146 -6.25 -9.03 -17.13
N ARG A 147 -6.42 -8.61 -15.87
CA ARG A 147 -6.57 -9.53 -14.72
C ARG A 147 -8.01 -9.50 -14.21
N GLY A 148 -8.75 -10.61 -14.37
CA GLY A 148 -10.12 -10.71 -13.86
C GLY A 148 -11.06 -9.64 -14.43
N VAL A 149 -11.68 -8.84 -13.56
CA VAL A 149 -12.66 -7.79 -13.91
C VAL A 149 -12.04 -6.49 -14.41
N GLU A 150 -10.72 -6.43 -14.56
CA GLU A 150 -9.99 -5.23 -14.95
C GLU A 150 -10.46 -4.67 -16.31
N ASN A 151 -10.99 -3.44 -16.31
CA ASN A 151 -11.37 -2.70 -17.50
C ASN A 151 -11.11 -1.20 -17.27
N ARG A 152 -11.46 -0.35 -18.23
CA ARG A 152 -11.23 1.11 -18.10
C ARG A 152 -11.97 1.70 -16.90
N GLU A 153 -13.22 1.32 -16.68
CA GLU A 153 -14.03 1.80 -15.56
C GLU A 153 -13.44 1.39 -14.21
N PHE A 154 -12.91 0.17 -14.11
CA PHE A 154 -12.24 -0.33 -12.92
C PHE A 154 -10.95 0.46 -12.63
N PHE A 155 -10.17 0.79 -13.66
CA PHE A 155 -9.04 1.70 -13.51
C PHE A 155 -9.49 3.05 -12.97
N ASP A 156 -10.51 3.65 -13.57
CA ASP A 156 -10.98 4.98 -13.19
C ASP A 156 -11.56 4.99 -11.77
N LEU A 157 -12.24 3.93 -11.36
CA LEU A 157 -12.70 3.73 -9.97
C LEU A 157 -11.53 3.73 -8.99
N ARG A 158 -10.50 2.91 -9.25
CA ARG A 158 -9.31 2.80 -8.38
C ARG A 158 -8.50 4.08 -8.35
N TYR A 159 -8.40 4.78 -9.49
CA TYR A 159 -7.74 6.07 -9.57
C TYR A 159 -8.48 7.13 -8.74
N ARG A 160 -9.82 7.19 -8.82
CA ARG A 160 -10.63 8.08 -7.96
C ARG A 160 -10.45 7.80 -6.47
N GLN A 161 -10.41 6.52 -6.07
CA GLN A 161 -10.13 6.13 -4.69
C GLN A 161 -8.76 6.63 -4.23
N TYR A 162 -7.73 6.44 -5.05
CA TYR A 162 -6.39 6.97 -4.79
C TYR A 162 -6.41 8.49 -4.62
N MET A 163 -7.08 9.25 -5.49
CA MET A 163 -7.12 10.71 -5.39
C MET A 163 -7.79 11.18 -4.09
N LYS A 164 -8.90 10.55 -3.69
CA LYS A 164 -9.55 10.84 -2.39
C LYS A 164 -8.62 10.56 -1.21
N PHE A 165 -7.91 9.44 -1.24
CA PHE A 165 -6.98 9.11 -0.18
C PHE A 165 -5.76 10.02 -0.16
N ARG A 166 -5.27 10.44 -1.34
CA ARG A 166 -4.17 11.41 -1.45
C ARG A 166 -4.53 12.75 -0.80
N GLU A 167 -5.74 13.25 -1.04
CA GLU A 167 -6.25 14.46 -0.40
C GLU A 167 -6.31 14.30 1.12
N TYR A 168 -6.83 13.14 1.59
CA TYR A 168 -6.85 12.82 3.02
C TYR A 168 -5.44 12.80 3.63
N ILE A 169 -4.47 12.10 3.02
CA ILE A 169 -3.08 12.07 3.50
C ILE A 169 -2.47 13.47 3.52
N GLY A 170 -2.75 14.31 2.53
CA GLY A 170 -2.28 15.70 2.50
C GLY A 170 -2.85 16.57 3.62
N SER A 171 -3.91 16.14 4.29
CA SER A 171 -4.47 16.80 5.48
C SER A 171 -3.84 16.33 6.80
N LEU A 172 -3.06 15.26 6.79
CA LEU A 172 -2.39 14.72 7.97
C LEU A 172 -1.06 15.44 8.25
N ALA A 173 -0.69 15.55 9.52
CA ALA A 173 0.63 16.04 9.94
C ALA A 173 1.74 14.96 9.85
N THR A 174 1.57 13.98 8.97
CA THR A 174 2.51 12.86 8.80
C THR A 174 3.47 13.15 7.64
N ARG A 175 4.73 12.75 7.78
CA ARG A 175 5.75 12.96 6.74
C ARG A 175 5.36 12.24 5.46
N GLN A 176 5.67 12.85 4.31
CA GLN A 176 5.37 12.29 3.01
C GLN A 176 6.53 12.45 2.02
N ILE A 177 6.80 11.41 1.25
CA ILE A 177 7.69 11.43 0.08
C ILE A 177 6.86 11.11 -1.15
N VAL A 178 7.10 11.83 -2.25
CA VAL A 178 6.47 11.57 -3.55
C VAL A 178 7.50 11.01 -4.52
N TYR A 179 7.29 9.79 -4.96
CA TYR A 179 8.05 9.14 -6.01
C TYR A 179 7.27 9.13 -7.33
N ASP A 180 7.60 10.07 -8.21
CA ASP A 180 7.02 10.13 -9.55
C ASP A 180 7.79 9.22 -10.52
N THR A 181 7.08 8.23 -11.06
CA THR A 181 7.61 7.23 -12.00
C THR A 181 7.28 7.55 -13.45
N SER A 182 6.79 8.75 -13.77
CA SER A 182 6.36 9.12 -15.13
C SER A 182 7.46 8.99 -16.17
N GLU A 183 8.70 9.28 -15.79
CA GLU A 183 9.87 9.25 -16.67
C GLU A 183 10.58 7.88 -16.67
N ILE A 184 9.96 6.88 -16.03
CA ILE A 184 10.47 5.51 -15.97
C ILE A 184 9.77 4.68 -17.04
N ALA A 185 10.54 4.17 -18.00
CA ALA A 185 10.06 3.24 -19.02
C ALA A 185 9.67 1.88 -18.43
#